data_AF-A0A5B2V523-F1
#
_entry.id   AF-A0A5B2V523-F1
#
_cell.length_a   1.000
_cell.length_b   1.000
_cell.length_c   1.000
_cell.angle_alpha   90.00
_cell.angle_beta   90.00
_cell.angle_gamma   90.00
#
_symmetry.space_group_name_H-M   'P 1'
#
loop_
_entity.id
_entity.type
_entity.pdbx_description
1 polymer ?
#
loop_
_entity_poly.entity_id
_entity_poly.type
_entity_poly.pdbx_seq_one_letter_code
_entity_poly.pdbx_strand_id
1 'polypeptide(L)'
;MAVIAAVLFCFSLAACQSKDVPETYSWSGSVSAPQEYPMEVYRGALVAEDFTYDFDAIWGTQNTGWGHQGGTMTTGIEKKAVPYQLAFTWYSLVEKKFYTGQWTLDKEKIKRLLDEGFIDQDTHKKDTYNTFIVGLAPQGRVVLWVSGAGNQKEVGAFEAQVTAITKESAYSNAQYMFKDGYADRMLNDPSYKTFSPQVRQKIQTQGYPSPGIYDTYREKYNWRPVVVLQEGAQWLDFGFSAYNGEQENIFGKELLDNHYEKRAIPKFCGFYWRDGSSRYGVWVDAFDEKEIFDVFQKLGKEKHIDLVVKVDAQNTRVSLLLRSGAQEFPIGKAKVRLSRKIE
;
A
#
# COMPACT_ATOMS: atom_id res chain seq x y z
N MET A 1 -64.79 -18.92 -52.57
CA MET A 1 -64.40 -17.50 -52.44
C MET A 1 -64.63 -17.08 -50.99
N ALA A 2 -63.56 -16.82 -50.25
CA ALA A 2 -63.50 -15.91 -49.10
C ALA A 2 -62.06 -15.98 -48.57
N VAL A 3 -61.31 -14.93 -48.86
CA VAL A 3 -59.94 -14.68 -48.39
C VAL A 3 -60.02 -14.22 -46.93
N ILE A 4 -59.26 -14.82 -46.01
CA ILE A 4 -59.03 -14.22 -44.68
C ILE A 4 -57.54 -14.25 -44.34
N ALA A 5 -56.99 -13.05 -44.46
CA ALA A 5 -55.76 -12.46 -43.92
C ALA A 5 -54.98 -13.24 -42.86
N ALA A 6 -53.71 -13.50 -43.17
CA ALA A 6 -52.67 -13.79 -42.20
C ALA A 6 -52.25 -12.49 -41.48
N VAL A 7 -52.56 -12.39 -40.19
CA VAL A 7 -52.05 -11.33 -39.31
C VAL A 7 -50.67 -11.76 -38.83
N LEU A 8 -49.62 -11.19 -39.41
CA LEU A 8 -48.27 -11.25 -38.84
C LEU A 8 -48.25 -10.43 -37.55
N PHE A 9 -48.17 -11.11 -36.41
CA PHE A 9 -47.87 -10.49 -35.12
C PHE A 9 -46.37 -10.16 -35.09
N CYS A 10 -46.01 -8.94 -35.44
CA CYS A 10 -44.70 -8.37 -35.14
C CYS A 10 -44.58 -8.20 -33.62
N PHE A 11 -44.05 -9.20 -32.93
CA PHE A 11 -43.49 -9.00 -31.59
C PHE A 11 -42.23 -8.15 -31.73
N SER A 12 -42.41 -6.84 -31.61
CA SER A 12 -41.31 -5.91 -31.35
C SER A 12 -40.70 -6.29 -30.01
N LEU A 13 -39.57 -7.01 -30.06
CA LEU A 13 -38.64 -7.12 -28.95
C LEU A 13 -38.12 -5.71 -28.67
N ALA A 14 -38.82 -4.99 -27.79
CA ALA A 14 -38.24 -3.87 -27.08
C ALA A 14 -37.08 -4.46 -26.27
N ALA A 15 -35.87 -4.35 -26.82
CA ALA A 15 -34.65 -4.53 -26.07
C ALA A 15 -34.70 -3.51 -24.93
N CYS A 16 -35.13 -3.98 -23.75
CA CYS A 16 -34.74 -3.35 -22.50
C CYS A 16 -33.21 -3.33 -22.51
N GLN A 17 -32.63 -2.21 -22.92
CA GLN A 17 -31.28 -1.85 -22.50
C GLN A 17 -31.34 -1.89 -20.98
N SER A 18 -30.80 -2.96 -20.39
CA SER A 18 -30.44 -2.95 -18.98
C SER A 18 -29.54 -1.74 -18.83
N LYS A 19 -30.04 -0.67 -18.20
CA LYS A 19 -29.17 0.39 -17.71
C LYS A 19 -28.15 -0.33 -16.83
N ASP A 20 -26.88 -0.29 -17.23
CA ASP A 20 -25.77 -0.82 -16.46
C ASP A 20 -25.90 -0.25 -15.04
N VAL A 21 -26.32 -1.08 -14.09
CA VAL A 21 -26.26 -0.70 -12.67
C VAL A 21 -24.77 -0.59 -12.38
N PRO A 22 -24.24 0.58 -11.98
CA PRO A 22 -22.83 0.69 -11.67
C PRO A 22 -22.50 -0.33 -10.59
N GLU A 23 -21.50 -1.19 -10.83
CA GLU A 23 -21.05 -2.11 -9.79
C GLU A 23 -20.54 -1.29 -8.61
N THR A 24 -21.16 -1.53 -7.45
CA THR A 24 -20.87 -0.82 -6.21
C THR A 24 -20.09 -1.71 -5.25
N TYR A 25 -19.15 -1.14 -4.51
CA TYR A 25 -18.24 -1.84 -3.61
C TYR A 25 -18.29 -1.23 -2.22
N SER A 26 -17.99 -2.03 -1.20
CA SER A 26 -17.84 -1.50 0.16
C SER A 26 -16.40 -1.07 0.37
N TRP A 27 -16.15 0.24 0.37
CA TRP A 27 -14.84 0.80 0.66
C TRP A 27 -14.88 2.00 1.60
N SER A 28 -13.76 2.25 2.26
CA SER A 28 -13.47 3.44 3.08
C SER A 28 -12.19 4.14 2.62
N GLY A 29 -11.94 5.33 3.16
CA GLY A 29 -10.74 6.11 2.91
C GLY A 29 -9.89 6.21 4.17
N SER A 30 -8.57 6.26 3.99
CA SER A 30 -7.57 6.48 5.03
C SER A 30 -6.49 7.42 4.51
N VAL A 31 -5.77 8.07 5.40
CA VAL A 31 -4.59 8.87 5.09
C VAL A 31 -3.36 8.20 5.70
N SER A 32 -2.22 8.32 5.02
CA SER A 32 -0.92 7.88 5.51
C SER A 32 0.13 8.94 5.21
N ALA A 33 1.20 8.94 5.99
CA ALA A 33 2.38 9.74 5.72
C ALA A 33 3.61 9.06 6.32
N PRO A 34 4.82 9.35 5.80
CA PRO A 34 6.05 8.79 6.38
C PRO A 34 6.19 9.17 7.86
N GLN A 35 6.75 8.27 8.66
CA GLN A 35 6.87 8.50 10.11
C GLN A 35 7.75 9.72 10.41
N GLU A 36 8.75 9.96 9.57
CA GLU A 36 9.67 11.09 9.64
C GLU A 36 9.07 12.40 9.12
N TYR A 37 7.98 12.36 8.35
CA TYR A 37 7.39 13.54 7.71
C TYR A 37 5.90 13.65 8.02
N PRO A 38 5.53 14.21 9.19
CA PRO A 38 4.14 14.33 9.57
C PRO A 38 3.40 15.35 8.70
N MET A 39 2.19 14.99 8.27
CA MET A 39 1.34 15.75 7.39
C MET A 39 0.01 16.06 8.09
N GLU A 40 -0.30 17.34 8.24
CA GLU A 40 -1.55 17.78 8.84
C GLU A 40 -2.63 17.88 7.77
N VAL A 41 -3.70 17.10 7.88
CA VAL A 41 -4.80 17.11 6.91
C VAL A 41 -5.55 18.43 7.00
N TYR A 42 -5.62 19.17 5.90
CA TYR A 42 -6.45 20.37 5.80
C TYR A 42 -7.81 20.05 5.19
N ARG A 43 -7.87 19.40 4.02
CA ARG A 43 -9.12 18.84 3.47
C ARG A 43 -8.79 17.85 2.35
N GLY A 44 -9.69 16.95 2.04
CA GLY A 44 -9.56 16.07 0.89
C GLY A 44 -10.87 15.40 0.54
N ALA A 45 -10.89 14.74 -0.61
CA ALA A 45 -12.05 14.02 -1.10
C ALA A 45 -11.61 12.88 -2.03
N LEU A 46 -12.15 11.69 -1.80
CA LEU A 46 -12.25 10.64 -2.82
C LEU A 46 -13.67 10.72 -3.40
N VAL A 47 -13.76 11.10 -4.67
CA VAL A 47 -15.03 11.36 -5.35
C VAL A 47 -15.40 10.16 -6.21
N ALA A 48 -16.60 9.65 -6.00
CA ALA A 48 -17.25 8.59 -6.77
C ALA A 48 -18.61 9.07 -7.28
N GLU A 49 -19.24 8.29 -8.15
CA GLU A 49 -20.59 8.58 -8.62
C GLU A 49 -21.57 8.56 -7.43
N ASP A 50 -22.34 9.65 -7.29
CA ASP A 50 -23.30 9.90 -6.21
C ASP A 50 -22.74 9.81 -4.78
N PHE A 51 -21.41 9.86 -4.61
CA PHE A 51 -20.76 9.74 -3.30
C PHE A 51 -19.41 10.44 -3.22
N THR A 52 -19.16 11.12 -2.10
CA THR A 52 -17.85 11.68 -1.76
C THR A 52 -17.42 11.18 -0.39
N TYR A 53 -16.21 10.64 -0.29
CA TYR A 53 -15.56 10.37 0.99
C TYR A 53 -14.69 11.56 1.37
N ASP A 54 -15.12 12.34 2.36
CA ASP A 54 -14.45 13.56 2.77
C ASP A 54 -13.35 13.31 3.82
N PHE A 55 -12.29 14.09 3.69
CA PHE A 55 -11.24 14.26 4.69
C PHE A 55 -11.23 15.73 5.12
N ASP A 56 -11.10 15.99 6.40
CA ASP A 56 -11.04 17.34 6.97
C ASP A 56 -10.02 17.41 8.13
N ALA A 57 -9.97 18.54 8.82
CA ALA A 57 -9.02 18.76 9.91
C ALA A 57 -9.19 17.79 11.11
N ILE A 58 -10.32 17.08 11.24
CA ILE A 58 -10.47 16.12 12.35
C ILE A 58 -9.55 14.90 12.19
N TRP A 59 -9.09 14.65 10.97
CA TRP A 59 -8.07 13.65 10.69
C TRP A 59 -6.72 14.04 11.33
N GLY A 60 -6.47 15.33 11.53
CA GLY A 60 -5.29 15.83 12.22
C GLY A 60 -3.97 15.41 11.57
N THR A 61 -2.95 15.21 12.41
CA THR A 61 -1.59 14.87 11.97
C THR A 61 -1.48 13.40 11.61
N GLN A 62 -1.04 13.14 10.39
CA GLN A 62 -0.76 11.81 9.88
C GLN A 62 0.74 11.58 9.80
N ASN A 63 1.19 10.46 10.35
CA ASN A 63 2.55 9.93 10.22
C ASN A 63 2.61 8.44 10.58
N THR A 64 1.54 7.72 10.23
CA THR A 64 1.32 6.29 10.53
C THR A 64 2.39 5.37 9.93
N GLY A 65 3.08 5.84 8.89
CA GLY A 65 4.02 5.07 8.10
C GLY A 65 3.62 5.09 6.63
N TRP A 66 4.61 5.16 5.73
CA TRP A 66 4.36 5.23 4.29
C TRP A 66 3.59 4.00 3.79
N GLY A 67 2.38 4.22 3.26
CA GLY A 67 1.47 3.15 2.83
C GLY A 67 0.71 2.45 3.96
N HIS A 68 0.91 2.82 5.23
CA HIS A 68 0.19 2.20 6.34
C HIS A 68 -1.16 2.87 6.57
N GLN A 69 -2.22 2.06 6.66
CA GLN A 69 -3.56 2.53 7.01
C GLN A 69 -3.56 3.22 8.38
N GLY A 70 -4.16 4.40 8.43
CA GLY A 70 -4.43 5.17 9.64
C GLY A 70 -5.86 4.98 10.12
N GLY A 71 -6.48 6.06 10.62
CA GLY A 71 -7.89 6.06 10.96
C GLY A 71 -8.79 5.83 9.74
N THR A 72 -9.98 5.28 9.97
CA THR A 72 -11.05 5.23 8.96
C THR A 72 -12.32 5.80 9.59
N MET A 73 -13.22 6.31 8.76
CA MET A 73 -14.52 6.79 9.19
C MET A 73 -15.62 5.92 8.61
N THR A 74 -16.62 5.61 9.45
CA THR A 74 -17.83 4.93 8.99
C THR A 74 -18.68 5.91 8.19
N THR A 75 -19.14 5.46 7.03
CA THR A 75 -20.02 6.23 6.15
C THR A 75 -21.42 5.64 6.19
N GLY A 76 -22.47 6.48 6.11
CA GLY A 76 -23.85 5.99 6.09
C GLY A 76 -24.23 5.19 4.83
N ILE A 77 -23.43 5.29 3.77
CA ILE A 77 -23.57 4.50 2.54
C ILE A 77 -22.56 3.36 2.60
N GLU A 78 -23.06 2.12 2.57
CA GLU A 78 -22.21 0.93 2.60
C GLU A 78 -21.54 0.72 1.24
N LYS A 79 -22.35 0.61 0.18
CA LYS A 79 -21.89 0.33 -1.18
C LYS A 79 -21.82 1.58 -2.05
N LYS A 80 -20.67 1.79 -2.68
CA LYS A 80 -20.29 3.02 -3.40
C LYS A 80 -19.73 2.66 -4.76
N ALA A 81 -19.89 3.54 -5.75
CA ALA A 81 -19.20 3.39 -7.02
C ALA A 81 -17.67 3.48 -6.85
N VAL A 82 -16.94 3.08 -7.89
CA VAL A 82 -15.48 3.25 -7.95
C VAL A 82 -15.13 4.74 -7.98
N PRO A 83 -14.20 5.22 -7.12
CA PRO A 83 -13.80 6.62 -7.15
C PRO A 83 -13.07 6.95 -8.45
N TYR A 84 -13.36 8.12 -9.01
CA TYR A 84 -12.78 8.59 -10.27
C TYR A 84 -11.90 9.84 -10.07
N GLN A 85 -11.88 10.44 -8.89
CA GLN A 85 -11.07 11.61 -8.59
C GLN A 85 -10.59 11.63 -7.15
N LEU A 86 -9.36 12.10 -6.96
CA LEU A 86 -8.78 12.45 -5.68
C LEU A 86 -8.51 13.96 -5.66
N ALA A 87 -8.98 14.66 -4.63
CA ALA A 87 -8.55 16.02 -4.32
C ALA A 87 -8.01 16.06 -2.90
N PHE A 88 -6.90 16.77 -2.67
CA PHE A 88 -6.32 16.84 -1.34
C PHE A 88 -5.56 18.15 -1.11
N THR A 89 -5.64 18.66 0.11
CA THR A 89 -4.89 19.79 0.62
C THR A 89 -4.38 19.44 2.03
N TRP A 90 -3.11 19.68 2.31
CA TRP A 90 -2.49 19.37 3.60
C TRP A 90 -1.36 20.35 3.91
N TYR A 91 -0.94 20.37 5.17
CA TYR A 91 0.20 21.14 5.65
C TYR A 91 1.34 20.20 6.05
N SER A 92 2.48 20.34 5.35
CA SER A 92 3.71 19.61 5.68
C SER A 92 4.37 20.29 6.88
N LEU A 93 4.43 19.60 8.03
CA LEU A 93 4.96 20.20 9.26
C LEU A 93 6.46 20.51 9.16
N VAL A 94 7.21 19.62 8.49
CA VAL A 94 8.66 19.77 8.32
C VAL A 94 8.97 20.89 7.32
N GLU A 95 8.23 20.98 6.22
CA GLU A 95 8.47 22.00 5.18
C GLU A 95 7.78 23.33 5.46
N LYS A 96 6.84 23.35 6.42
CA LYS A 96 6.00 24.50 6.81
C LYS A 96 5.25 25.12 5.63
N LYS A 97 4.72 24.28 4.73
CA LYS A 97 4.00 24.69 3.52
C LYS A 97 2.72 23.90 3.34
N PHE A 98 1.72 24.54 2.75
CA PHE A 98 0.54 23.85 2.26
C PHE A 98 0.78 23.35 0.84
N TYR A 99 0.29 22.15 0.58
CA TYR A 99 0.23 21.54 -0.74
C TYR A 99 -1.22 21.28 -1.10
N THR A 100 -1.56 21.38 -2.38
CA THR A 100 -2.90 21.06 -2.88
C THR A 100 -2.87 20.45 -4.28
N GLY A 101 -3.82 19.59 -4.58
CA GLY A 101 -4.02 19.08 -5.93
C GLY A 101 -5.35 18.38 -6.11
N GLN A 102 -5.65 18.09 -7.37
CA GLN A 102 -6.83 17.39 -7.84
C GLN A 102 -6.43 16.56 -9.05
N TRP A 103 -6.72 15.25 -9.00
CA TRP A 103 -6.25 14.30 -9.99
C TRP A 103 -7.37 13.33 -10.38
N THR A 104 -7.44 13.03 -11.67
CA THR A 104 -8.31 11.97 -12.18
C THR A 104 -7.68 10.61 -11.87
N LEU A 105 -8.49 9.66 -11.41
CA LEU A 105 -8.06 8.31 -11.09
C LEU A 105 -8.30 7.36 -12.27
N ASP A 106 -7.44 6.34 -12.38
CA ASP A 106 -7.62 5.25 -13.32
C ASP A 106 -8.75 4.31 -12.82
N LYS A 107 -9.99 4.69 -13.15
CA LYS A 107 -11.20 3.98 -12.73
C LYS A 107 -11.19 2.53 -13.20
N GLU A 108 -10.66 2.24 -14.39
CA GLU A 108 -10.61 0.89 -14.95
C GLU A 108 -9.66 -0.01 -14.17
N LYS A 109 -8.46 0.49 -13.85
CA LYS A 109 -7.49 -0.24 -13.02
C LYS A 109 -8.06 -0.53 -11.64
N ILE A 110 -8.67 0.46 -10.99
CA ILE A 110 -9.26 0.28 -9.66
C ILE A 110 -10.41 -0.72 -9.72
N LYS A 111 -11.33 -0.57 -10.69
CA LYS A 111 -12.46 -1.49 -10.88
C LYS A 111 -11.97 -2.93 -11.06
N ARG A 112 -11.00 -3.14 -11.95
CA ARG A 112 -10.42 -4.47 -12.19
C ARG A 112 -9.89 -5.10 -10.90
N LEU A 113 -9.14 -4.36 -10.09
CA LEU A 113 -8.63 -4.86 -8.80
C LEU A 113 -9.77 -5.23 -7.84
N LEU A 114 -10.84 -4.42 -7.80
CA LEU A 114 -12.00 -4.68 -6.95
C LEU A 114 -12.82 -5.91 -7.41
N ASP A 115 -12.94 -6.13 -8.72
CA ASP A 115 -13.65 -7.28 -9.32
C ASP A 115 -12.87 -8.59 -9.16
N GLU A 116 -11.57 -8.55 -9.49
CA GLU A 116 -10.67 -9.69 -9.40
C GLU A 116 -10.53 -10.13 -7.95
N GLY A 117 -10.32 -9.17 -7.04
CA GLY A 117 -10.10 -9.44 -5.62
C GLY A 117 -8.88 -10.34 -5.40
N PHE A 118 -8.90 -11.08 -4.30
CA PHE A 118 -7.86 -12.06 -3.96
C PHE A 118 -8.46 -13.18 -3.10
N ILE A 119 -7.71 -14.27 -2.90
CA ILE A 119 -8.06 -15.25 -1.88
C ILE A 119 -7.45 -14.80 -0.57
N ASP A 120 -8.27 -14.63 0.46
CA ASP A 120 -7.80 -14.31 1.80
C ASP A 120 -7.11 -15.54 2.41
N GLN A 121 -5.90 -15.35 2.94
CA GLN A 121 -5.05 -16.44 3.40
C GLN A 121 -5.59 -17.13 4.66
N ASP A 122 -6.30 -16.39 5.52
CA ASP A 122 -6.79 -16.89 6.80
C ASP A 122 -8.14 -17.63 6.66
N THR A 123 -9.03 -17.10 5.82
CA THR A 123 -10.37 -17.63 5.61
C THR A 123 -10.47 -18.56 4.40
N HIS A 124 -9.48 -18.54 3.51
CA HIS A 124 -9.46 -19.25 2.22
C HIS A 124 -10.66 -18.94 1.30
N LYS A 125 -11.28 -17.77 1.49
CA LYS A 125 -12.41 -17.31 0.67
C LYS A 125 -11.97 -16.18 -0.25
N LYS A 126 -12.71 -16.00 -1.34
CA LYS A 126 -12.55 -14.79 -2.17
C LYS A 126 -12.95 -13.58 -1.33
N ASP A 127 -12.06 -12.60 -1.28
CA ASP A 127 -12.27 -11.27 -0.71
C ASP A 127 -11.79 -10.21 -1.71
N THR A 128 -11.92 -8.94 -1.38
CA THR A 128 -11.45 -7.84 -2.22
C THR A 128 -10.96 -6.65 -1.40
N TYR A 129 -10.37 -5.69 -2.08
CA TYR A 129 -9.88 -4.47 -1.46
C TYR A 129 -11.05 -3.60 -0.98
N ASN A 130 -10.89 -2.98 0.19
CA ASN A 130 -11.96 -2.25 0.88
C ASN A 130 -11.49 -0.92 1.49
N THR A 131 -10.22 -0.55 1.30
CA THR A 131 -9.68 0.71 1.84
C THR A 131 -8.78 1.39 0.83
N PHE A 132 -9.09 2.65 0.53
CA PHE A 132 -8.19 3.54 -0.21
C PHE A 132 -7.29 4.29 0.76
N ILE A 133 -5.98 4.25 0.55
CA ILE A 133 -5.01 4.92 1.42
C ILE A 133 -4.35 6.03 0.62
N VAL A 134 -4.54 7.28 1.06
CA VAL A 134 -3.91 8.47 0.49
C VAL A 134 -2.59 8.71 1.22
N GLY A 135 -1.47 8.41 0.56
CA GLY A 135 -0.12 8.70 1.03
C GLY A 135 0.32 10.11 0.70
N LEU A 136 0.61 10.90 1.72
CA LEU A 136 1.12 12.26 1.60
C LEU A 136 2.61 12.26 1.97
N ALA A 137 3.47 12.68 1.05
CA ALA A 137 4.92 12.71 1.21
C ALA A 137 5.51 14.10 0.90
N PRO A 138 6.76 14.37 1.30
CA PRO A 138 7.39 15.68 1.12
C PRO A 138 7.48 16.14 -0.33
N GLN A 139 7.59 17.45 -0.53
CA GLN A 139 7.57 18.13 -1.84
C GLN A 139 6.29 17.85 -2.64
N GLY A 140 5.15 17.70 -1.97
CA GLY A 140 3.86 17.55 -2.64
C GLY A 140 3.59 16.16 -3.22
N ARG A 141 4.42 15.15 -2.96
CA ARG A 141 4.21 13.79 -3.48
C ARG A 141 2.96 13.15 -2.89
N VAL A 142 2.16 12.53 -3.76
CA VAL A 142 0.96 11.77 -3.37
C VAL A 142 0.99 10.39 -4.00
N VAL A 143 0.69 9.36 -3.23
CA VAL A 143 0.44 8.01 -3.76
C VAL A 143 -0.90 7.52 -3.23
N LEU A 144 -1.68 6.88 -4.09
CA LEU A 144 -2.94 6.25 -3.72
C LEU A 144 -2.78 4.74 -3.81
N TRP A 145 -3.07 4.03 -2.72
CA TRP A 145 -3.18 2.57 -2.69
C TRP A 145 -4.61 2.12 -2.50
N VAL A 146 -4.89 0.90 -2.95
CA VAL A 146 -6.07 0.15 -2.55
C VAL A 146 -5.61 -1.06 -1.72
N SER A 147 -6.22 -1.26 -0.56
CA SER A 147 -5.80 -2.20 0.48
C SER A 147 -6.94 -3.12 0.89
N GLY A 148 -6.58 -4.36 1.21
CA GLY A 148 -7.44 -5.43 1.72
C GLY A 148 -6.60 -6.39 2.56
N ALA A 149 -7.22 -7.47 3.06
CA ALA A 149 -6.54 -8.42 3.95
C ALA A 149 -5.24 -8.97 3.32
N GLY A 150 -4.11 -8.53 3.86
CA GLY A 150 -2.78 -8.96 3.44
C GLY A 150 -2.33 -8.51 2.05
N ASN A 151 -3.09 -7.65 1.37
CA ASN A 151 -2.86 -7.28 -0.02
C ASN A 151 -3.05 -5.78 -0.21
N GLN A 152 -2.07 -5.11 -0.83
CA GLN A 152 -2.12 -3.68 -1.09
C GLN A 152 -1.41 -3.33 -2.40
N LYS A 153 -2.09 -2.60 -3.27
CA LYS A 153 -1.59 -2.23 -4.61
C LYS A 153 -1.60 -0.73 -4.83
N GLU A 154 -0.55 -0.21 -5.46
CA GLU A 154 -0.52 1.19 -5.89
C GLU A 154 -1.47 1.39 -7.08
N VAL A 155 -2.40 2.33 -6.96
CA VAL A 155 -3.38 2.66 -8.01
C VAL A 155 -3.19 4.04 -8.64
N GLY A 156 -2.43 4.94 -8.00
CA GLY A 156 -2.05 6.22 -8.58
C GLY A 156 -0.87 6.87 -7.87
N ALA A 157 -0.15 7.73 -8.59
CA ALA A 157 0.92 8.55 -8.03
C ALA A 157 0.88 9.93 -8.70
N PHE A 158 1.01 10.97 -7.89
CA PHE A 158 0.74 12.34 -8.28
C PHE A 158 1.67 13.32 -7.57
N GLU A 159 1.67 14.55 -8.06
CA GLU A 159 2.40 15.66 -7.45
C GLU A 159 1.45 16.85 -7.25
N ALA A 160 1.48 17.40 -6.04
CA ALA A 160 0.71 18.56 -5.63
C ALA A 160 1.56 19.82 -5.73
N GLN A 161 0.88 20.93 -6.03
CA GLN A 161 1.52 22.24 -6.05
C GLN A 161 1.47 22.88 -4.66
N VAL A 162 2.47 23.70 -4.37
CA VAL A 162 2.44 24.57 -3.20
C VAL A 162 1.26 25.53 -3.32
N THR A 163 0.55 25.77 -2.23
CA THR A 163 -0.53 26.77 -2.16
C THR A 163 -0.36 27.65 -0.93
N ALA A 164 -0.86 28.88 -1.01
CA ALA A 164 -0.96 29.76 0.15
C ALA A 164 -2.36 29.63 0.76
N ILE A 165 -2.42 29.39 2.07
CA ILE A 165 -3.64 29.49 2.87
C ILE A 165 -3.31 30.44 4.00
N THR A 166 -4.19 31.39 4.28
CA THR A 166 -4.08 32.28 5.44
C THR A 166 -5.11 31.88 6.49
N LYS A 167 -4.89 32.30 7.74
CA LYS A 167 -5.82 32.07 8.85
C LYS A 167 -7.24 32.59 8.54
N GLU A 168 -7.34 33.72 7.83
CA GLU A 168 -8.60 34.37 7.46
C GLU A 168 -9.35 33.56 6.39
N SER A 169 -8.61 32.95 5.45
CA SER A 169 -9.17 32.07 4.42
C SER A 169 -9.47 30.64 4.91
N ALA A 170 -8.89 30.26 6.06
CA ALA A 170 -9.04 28.92 6.61
C ALA A 170 -10.41 28.75 7.28
N TYR A 171 -11.05 27.62 7.01
CA TYR A 171 -12.30 27.28 7.68
C TYR A 171 -12.04 27.00 9.17
N SER A 172 -13.06 27.24 10.01
CA SER A 172 -12.91 27.35 11.48
C SER A 172 -12.12 26.21 12.12
N ASN A 173 -12.42 24.97 11.73
CA ASN A 173 -11.78 23.79 12.31
C ASN A 173 -10.31 23.66 11.92
N ALA A 174 -9.82 24.31 10.87
CA ALA A 174 -8.40 24.27 10.48
C ALA A 174 -7.58 25.47 10.97
N GLN A 175 -8.21 26.48 11.60
CA GLN A 175 -7.51 27.70 12.01
C GLN A 175 -6.41 27.46 13.07
N TYR A 176 -6.42 26.33 13.78
CA TYR A 176 -5.38 26.00 14.77
C TYR A 176 -4.00 25.77 14.13
N MET A 177 -3.96 25.37 12.85
CA MET A 177 -2.71 25.13 12.10
C MET A 177 -1.89 26.41 11.92
N PHE A 178 -2.54 27.57 12.04
CA PHE A 178 -1.95 28.90 11.90
C PHE A 178 -1.56 29.55 13.23
N LYS A 179 -1.67 28.82 14.36
CA LYS A 179 -1.15 29.32 15.64
C LYS A 179 0.38 29.42 15.55
N ASP A 180 0.94 30.50 16.10
CA ASP A 180 2.39 30.70 16.11
C ASP A 180 3.13 29.47 16.66
N GLY A 181 4.18 29.07 15.94
CA GLY A 181 4.99 27.89 16.28
C GLY A 181 4.23 26.57 16.30
N TYR A 182 3.09 26.44 15.61
CA TYR A 182 2.33 25.19 15.56
C TYR A 182 3.17 24.01 15.06
N ALA A 183 3.78 24.12 13.88
CA ALA A 183 4.65 23.07 13.33
C ALA A 183 5.82 22.73 14.27
N ASP A 184 6.49 23.76 14.81
CA ASP A 184 7.64 23.56 15.70
C ASP A 184 7.24 22.84 16.99
N ARG A 185 6.07 23.16 17.57
CA ARG A 185 5.54 22.45 18.73
C ARG A 185 5.20 21.00 18.40
N MET A 186 4.48 20.76 17.31
CA MET A 186 4.14 19.40 16.88
C MET A 186 5.40 18.53 16.70
N LEU A 187 6.48 19.06 16.14
CA LEU A 187 7.70 18.30 15.88
C LEU A 187 8.56 18.10 17.15
N ASN A 188 8.64 19.10 18.02
CA ASN A 188 9.63 19.14 19.10
C ASN A 188 9.08 18.89 20.50
N ASP A 189 7.82 19.22 20.77
CA ASP A 189 7.22 19.03 22.09
C ASP A 189 6.81 17.54 22.27
N PRO A 190 7.41 16.82 23.23
CA PRO A 190 7.13 15.40 23.44
C PRO A 190 5.67 15.09 23.82
N SER A 191 4.91 16.07 24.32
CA SER A 191 3.50 15.89 24.72
C SER A 191 2.59 15.54 23.54
N TYR A 192 2.93 15.99 22.32
CA TYR A 192 2.18 15.67 21.11
C TYR A 192 2.45 14.25 20.61
N LYS A 193 3.53 13.60 21.07
CA LYS A 193 3.92 12.23 20.68
C LYS A 193 4.00 12.01 19.17
N THR A 194 4.24 13.07 18.39
CA THR A 194 4.32 13.02 16.93
C THR A 194 5.33 11.97 16.49
N PHE A 195 6.55 12.01 17.02
CA PHE A 195 7.55 10.98 16.73
C PHE A 195 7.65 9.95 17.86
N SER A 196 7.73 8.67 17.48
CA SER A 196 8.21 7.63 18.40
C SER A 196 9.65 7.92 18.83
N PRO A 197 10.10 7.40 20.00
CA PRO A 197 11.49 7.57 20.44
C PRO A 197 12.52 7.13 19.38
N GLN A 198 12.23 6.03 18.66
CA GLN A 198 13.11 5.49 17.63
C GLN A 198 13.20 6.43 16.42
N VAL A 199 12.07 6.96 15.94
CA VAL A 199 12.04 7.89 14.80
C VAL A 199 12.75 9.20 15.18
N ARG A 200 12.49 9.72 16.39
CA ARG A 200 13.15 10.92 16.89
C ARG A 200 14.67 10.74 16.95
N GLN A 201 15.15 9.62 17.50
CA GLN A 201 16.58 9.33 17.56
C GLN A 201 17.19 9.21 16.16
N LYS A 202 16.49 8.57 15.21
CA LYS A 202 16.94 8.45 13.83
C LYS A 202 17.09 9.83 13.19
N ILE A 203 16.08 10.69 13.29
CA ILE A 203 16.13 12.06 12.75
C ILE A 203 17.27 12.87 13.38
N GLN A 204 17.46 12.78 14.71
CA GLN A 204 18.53 13.50 15.41
C GLN A 204 19.94 13.06 15.01
N THR A 205 20.12 11.77 14.69
CA THR A 205 21.45 11.20 14.37
C THR A 205 21.77 11.18 12.88
N GLN A 206 20.75 11.07 12.03
CA GLN A 206 20.91 10.87 10.57
C GLN A 206 20.23 11.98 9.73
N GLY A 207 19.44 12.85 10.35
CA GLY A 207 18.59 13.81 9.64
C GLY A 207 17.30 13.19 9.10
N TYR A 208 16.50 14.01 8.42
CA TYR A 208 15.33 13.53 7.71
C TYR A 208 15.75 12.79 6.42
N PRO A 209 15.05 11.70 6.02
CA PRO A 209 15.30 11.04 4.74
C PRO A 209 15.18 12.02 3.57
N SER A 210 16.03 11.93 2.56
CA SER A 210 15.89 12.80 1.37
C SER A 210 14.52 12.61 0.72
N PRO A 211 13.75 13.68 0.43
CA PRO A 211 12.41 13.56 -0.17
C PRO A 211 12.34 12.70 -1.45
N GLY A 212 13.40 12.69 -2.26
CA GLY A 212 13.44 11.88 -3.49
C GLY A 212 13.41 10.37 -3.25
N ILE A 213 13.59 9.90 -2.01
CA ILE A 213 13.56 8.48 -1.68
C ILE A 213 12.20 7.84 -1.98
N TYR A 214 11.10 8.60 -1.87
CA TYR A 214 9.75 8.07 -2.14
C TYR A 214 9.52 7.78 -3.63
N ASP A 215 10.26 8.43 -4.53
CA ASP A 215 10.28 8.07 -5.95
C ASP A 215 11.10 6.80 -6.17
N THR A 216 12.26 6.70 -5.53
CA THR A 216 13.12 5.52 -5.56
C THR A 216 12.41 4.26 -5.02
N TYR A 217 11.61 4.39 -3.96
CA TYR A 217 10.85 3.27 -3.41
C TYR A 217 9.87 2.66 -4.40
N ARG A 218 9.30 3.47 -5.31
CA ARG A 218 8.35 3.02 -6.33
C ARG A 218 8.98 2.26 -7.48
N GLU A 219 10.31 2.23 -7.57
CA GLU A 219 10.99 1.45 -8.60
C GLU A 219 10.72 -0.05 -8.43
N LYS A 220 10.31 -0.70 -9.53
CA LYS A 220 9.99 -2.13 -9.54
C LYS A 220 11.08 -2.94 -10.24
N TYR A 221 11.36 -4.10 -9.67
CA TYR A 221 12.31 -5.11 -10.14
C TYR A 221 11.56 -6.40 -10.45
N ASN A 222 12.07 -7.20 -11.38
CA ASN A 222 11.45 -8.47 -11.72
C ASN A 222 11.93 -9.58 -10.78
N TRP A 223 11.22 -9.81 -9.66
CA TRP A 223 11.69 -10.71 -8.61
C TRP A 223 10.61 -11.64 -8.05
N ARG A 224 11.07 -12.76 -7.48
CA ARG A 224 10.24 -13.73 -6.75
C ARG A 224 10.96 -14.25 -5.51
N PRO A 225 10.24 -14.72 -4.48
CA PRO A 225 10.84 -15.42 -3.36
C PRO A 225 11.31 -16.83 -3.76
N VAL A 226 12.43 -17.27 -3.19
CA VAL A 226 12.92 -18.64 -3.30
C VAL A 226 13.31 -19.12 -1.92
N VAL A 227 12.56 -20.08 -1.40
CA VAL A 227 12.77 -20.65 -0.06
C VAL A 227 13.53 -21.96 -0.20
N VAL A 228 14.66 -22.07 0.52
CA VAL A 228 15.50 -23.28 0.54
C VAL A 228 15.42 -23.90 1.93
N LEU A 229 14.82 -25.09 1.99
CA LEU A 229 14.57 -25.86 3.21
C LEU A 229 15.29 -27.22 3.13
N GLN A 230 15.29 -27.94 4.25
CA GLN A 230 15.68 -29.33 4.34
C GLN A 230 14.81 -30.24 3.45
N GLU A 231 15.37 -31.38 3.05
CA GLU A 231 14.65 -32.37 2.24
C GLU A 231 13.38 -32.84 2.96
N GLY A 232 12.26 -32.91 2.22
CA GLY A 232 10.96 -33.29 2.76
C GLY A 232 10.17 -32.17 3.45
N ALA A 233 10.76 -30.99 3.68
CA ALA A 233 10.03 -29.84 4.19
C ALA A 233 9.10 -29.22 3.12
N GLN A 234 7.95 -28.73 3.57
CA GLN A 234 6.93 -28.13 2.72
C GLN A 234 6.82 -26.62 2.97
N TRP A 235 7.13 -25.81 1.95
CA TRP A 235 6.88 -24.37 1.94
C TRP A 235 5.38 -24.07 1.84
N LEU A 236 4.84 -23.23 2.74
CA LEU A 236 3.39 -23.03 2.87
C LEU A 236 2.89 -21.71 2.28
N ASP A 237 3.60 -20.61 2.51
CA ASP A 237 3.20 -19.25 2.12
C ASP A 237 4.41 -18.33 2.00
N PHE A 238 4.23 -17.11 1.51
CA PHE A 238 5.22 -16.04 1.59
C PHE A 238 4.51 -14.69 1.57
N GLY A 239 4.58 -13.96 2.68
CA GLY A 239 4.03 -12.61 2.79
C GLY A 239 5.14 -11.56 2.81
N PHE A 240 4.93 -10.43 2.15
CA PHE A 240 5.88 -9.31 2.21
C PHE A 240 5.18 -7.96 2.10
N SER A 241 5.85 -6.93 2.64
CA SER A 241 5.54 -5.53 2.35
C SER A 241 6.76 -4.85 1.77
N ALA A 242 6.54 -3.99 0.78
CA ALA A 242 7.57 -3.30 0.03
C ALA A 242 7.77 -1.86 0.49
N TYR A 243 8.91 -1.27 0.14
CA TYR A 243 9.24 0.11 0.51
C TYR A 243 8.30 1.15 -0.11
N ASN A 244 7.65 0.85 -1.25
CA ASN A 244 6.59 1.72 -1.81
C ASN A 244 5.24 1.58 -1.12
N GLY A 245 5.11 0.74 -0.10
CA GLY A 245 3.85 0.48 0.59
C GLY A 245 2.98 -0.60 -0.04
N GLU A 246 3.38 -1.27 -1.14
CA GLU A 246 2.63 -2.44 -1.62
C GLU A 246 2.82 -3.66 -0.69
N GLN A 247 1.83 -4.54 -0.65
CA GLN A 247 1.83 -5.76 0.14
C GLN A 247 1.25 -6.92 -0.67
N GLU A 248 1.83 -8.11 -0.53
CA GLU A 248 1.31 -9.34 -1.14
C GLU A 248 1.46 -10.52 -0.19
N ASN A 249 0.49 -11.43 -0.25
CA ASN A 249 0.55 -12.76 0.35
C ASN A 249 0.49 -13.81 -0.77
N ILE A 250 1.56 -14.60 -0.91
CA ILE A 250 1.69 -15.62 -1.94
C ILE A 250 1.51 -17.00 -1.30
N PHE A 251 0.50 -17.76 -1.72
CA PHE A 251 0.23 -19.09 -1.18
C PHE A 251 -0.50 -19.96 -2.22
N GLY A 252 -0.69 -21.25 -1.92
CA GLY A 252 -1.44 -22.15 -2.80
C GLY A 252 -0.86 -22.22 -4.22
N LYS A 253 -1.71 -22.06 -5.24
CA LYS A 253 -1.29 -22.15 -6.65
C LYS A 253 -0.25 -21.09 -7.03
N GLU A 254 -0.42 -19.85 -6.57
CA GLU A 254 0.51 -18.75 -6.88
C GLU A 254 1.93 -19.04 -6.35
N LEU A 255 2.01 -19.65 -5.17
CA LEU A 255 3.28 -20.08 -4.58
C LEU A 255 3.90 -21.26 -5.33
N LEU A 256 3.09 -22.16 -5.89
CA LEU A 256 3.57 -23.30 -6.66
C LEU A 256 4.09 -22.87 -8.03
N ASP A 257 3.37 -21.96 -8.70
CA ASP A 257 3.76 -21.41 -9.98
C ASP A 257 4.99 -20.47 -9.84
N ASN A 258 5.02 -19.68 -8.76
CA ASN A 258 6.10 -18.79 -8.34
C ASN A 258 6.72 -18.01 -9.50
N HIS A 259 5.88 -17.28 -10.24
CA HIS A 259 6.31 -16.50 -11.38
C HIS A 259 7.14 -15.28 -10.96
N TYR A 260 8.06 -14.87 -11.84
CA TYR A 260 8.72 -13.57 -11.70
C TYR A 260 7.70 -12.47 -11.99
N GLU A 261 7.60 -11.49 -11.08
CA GLU A 261 6.73 -10.34 -11.26
C GLU A 261 7.46 -9.04 -10.96
N LYS A 262 6.96 -7.96 -11.56
CA LYS A 262 7.43 -6.60 -11.31
C LYS A 262 6.93 -6.14 -9.94
N ARG A 263 7.81 -6.23 -8.95
CA ARG A 263 7.56 -5.89 -7.54
C ARG A 263 8.54 -4.82 -7.07
N ALA A 264 8.08 -3.95 -6.17
CA ALA A 264 8.98 -3.05 -5.46
C ALA A 264 9.87 -3.84 -4.49
N ILE A 265 10.95 -3.22 -4.01
CA ILE A 265 11.92 -3.86 -3.12
C ILE A 265 11.25 -4.14 -1.76
N PRO A 266 11.39 -5.35 -1.20
CA PRO A 266 10.78 -5.71 0.07
C PRO A 266 11.44 -4.96 1.24
N LYS A 267 10.61 -4.43 2.13
CA LYS A 267 11.01 -3.86 3.43
C LYS A 267 10.97 -4.90 4.54
N PHE A 268 10.03 -5.82 4.43
CA PHE A 268 9.78 -6.94 5.33
C PHE A 268 9.30 -8.14 4.52
N CYS A 269 9.66 -9.35 4.94
CA CYS A 269 9.01 -10.56 4.47
C CYS A 269 8.97 -11.65 5.53
N GLY A 270 8.10 -12.62 5.35
CA GLY A 270 8.07 -13.81 6.18
C GLY A 270 7.33 -14.96 5.52
N PHE A 271 7.57 -16.16 6.02
CA PHE A 271 6.88 -17.36 5.54
C PHE A 271 6.85 -18.44 6.61
N TYR A 272 5.94 -19.39 6.42
CA TYR A 272 5.87 -20.62 7.17
C TYR A 272 6.24 -21.83 6.33
N TRP A 273 6.75 -22.85 7.00
CA TRP A 273 6.94 -24.17 6.42
C TRP A 273 6.58 -25.27 7.43
N ARG A 274 6.40 -26.48 6.90
CA ARG A 274 6.16 -27.69 7.69
C ARG A 274 7.32 -28.67 7.49
N ASP A 275 7.77 -29.28 8.58
CA ASP A 275 8.72 -30.39 8.60
C ASP A 275 8.13 -31.52 9.46
N GLY A 276 7.73 -32.61 8.80
CA GLY A 276 6.88 -33.64 9.39
C GLY A 276 5.54 -33.07 9.87
N SER A 277 5.24 -33.21 11.17
CA SER A 277 4.04 -32.63 11.80
C SER A 277 4.29 -31.25 12.42
N SER A 278 5.52 -30.73 12.36
CA SER A 278 5.91 -29.50 13.05
C SER A 278 5.84 -28.31 12.10
N ARG A 279 5.29 -27.19 12.57
CA ARG A 279 5.27 -25.92 11.81
C ARG A 279 6.35 -24.98 12.32
N TYR A 280 6.92 -24.20 11.41
CA TYR A 280 7.92 -23.19 11.71
C TYR A 280 7.64 -21.94 10.88
N GLY A 281 8.24 -20.81 11.27
CA GLY A 281 8.16 -19.57 10.54
C GLY A 281 9.43 -18.75 10.67
N VAL A 282 9.68 -17.92 9.67
CA VAL A 282 10.77 -16.94 9.65
C VAL A 282 10.22 -15.60 9.23
N TRP A 283 10.77 -14.54 9.83
CA TRP A 283 10.50 -13.16 9.48
C TRP A 283 11.81 -12.42 9.31
N VAL A 284 11.97 -11.80 8.15
CA VAL A 284 12.95 -10.74 7.95
C VAL A 284 12.27 -9.45 8.40
N ASP A 285 12.35 -9.17 9.71
CA ASP A 285 11.65 -8.07 10.38
C ASP A 285 12.05 -6.70 9.78
N ALA A 286 13.28 -6.56 9.28
CA ALA A 286 13.73 -5.38 8.55
C ALA A 286 14.93 -5.70 7.65
N PHE A 287 14.86 -5.33 6.37
CA PHE A 287 16.06 -5.20 5.53
C PHE A 287 16.80 -3.90 5.85
N ASP A 288 18.14 -3.93 5.75
CA ASP A 288 18.92 -2.69 5.72
C ASP A 288 18.67 -2.00 4.38
N GLU A 289 18.05 -0.82 4.43
CA GLU A 289 17.58 -0.10 3.25
C GLU A 289 18.70 0.15 2.25
N LYS A 290 19.87 0.60 2.72
CA LYS A 290 21.00 0.87 1.83
C LYS A 290 21.49 -0.42 1.16
N GLU A 291 21.74 -1.48 1.93
CA GLU A 291 22.22 -2.77 1.41
C GLU A 291 21.25 -3.34 0.39
N ILE A 292 19.96 -3.43 0.70
CA ILE A 292 19.00 -4.09 -0.18
C ILE A 292 18.80 -3.31 -1.49
N PHE A 293 18.72 -1.97 -1.43
CA PHE A 293 18.61 -1.13 -2.63
C PHE A 293 19.88 -1.21 -3.50
N ASP A 294 21.07 -1.10 -2.90
CA ASP A 294 22.34 -1.20 -3.64
C ASP A 294 22.43 -2.54 -4.41
N VAL A 295 22.03 -3.65 -3.78
CA VAL A 295 22.11 -4.97 -4.42
C VAL A 295 21.07 -5.13 -5.54
N PHE A 296 19.81 -4.73 -5.32
CA PHE A 296 18.81 -4.74 -6.40
C PHE A 296 19.21 -3.86 -7.58
N GLN A 297 19.69 -2.64 -7.33
CA GLN A 297 20.18 -1.72 -8.37
C GLN A 297 21.34 -2.33 -9.16
N LYS A 298 22.29 -2.97 -8.47
CA LYS A 298 23.42 -3.66 -9.11
C LYS A 298 22.98 -4.80 -10.03
N LEU A 299 21.95 -5.55 -9.65
CA LEU A 299 21.39 -6.66 -10.43
C LEU A 299 20.59 -6.17 -11.65
N GLY A 300 19.87 -5.06 -11.49
CA GLY A 300 19.13 -4.38 -12.56
C GLY A 300 17.66 -4.81 -12.68
N LYS A 301 16.81 -3.86 -13.06
CA LYS A 301 15.33 -3.95 -13.02
C LYS A 301 14.70 -5.01 -13.93
N GLU A 302 15.37 -5.34 -15.04
CA GLU A 302 14.87 -6.26 -16.06
C GLU A 302 15.37 -7.70 -15.89
N LYS A 303 16.30 -7.94 -14.96
CA LYS A 303 16.80 -9.29 -14.67
C LYS A 303 15.83 -10.05 -13.78
N HIS A 304 15.78 -11.35 -13.97
CA HIS A 304 15.06 -12.27 -13.08
C HIS A 304 15.86 -12.43 -11.79
N ILE A 305 15.33 -11.87 -10.71
CA ILE A 305 15.97 -11.85 -9.40
C ILE A 305 15.25 -12.81 -8.45
N ASP A 306 15.98 -13.76 -7.89
CA ASP A 306 15.51 -14.58 -6.78
C ASP A 306 15.90 -13.90 -5.46
N LEU A 307 14.91 -13.60 -4.62
CA LEU A 307 15.13 -13.33 -3.20
C LEU A 307 15.21 -14.67 -2.48
N VAL A 308 16.42 -15.12 -2.18
CA VAL A 308 16.65 -16.43 -1.60
C VAL A 308 16.70 -16.33 -0.08
N VAL A 309 15.84 -17.10 0.58
CA VAL A 309 15.87 -17.32 2.03
C VAL A 309 16.15 -18.79 2.30
N LYS A 310 17.31 -19.06 2.88
CA LYS A 310 17.74 -20.42 3.20
C LYS A 310 17.71 -20.66 4.70
N VAL A 311 17.01 -21.72 5.11
CA VAL A 311 17.02 -22.21 6.49
C VAL A 311 18.02 -23.35 6.58
N ASP A 312 18.83 -23.40 7.64
CA ASP A 312 19.74 -24.52 7.88
C ASP A 312 18.98 -25.78 8.29
N ALA A 313 19.61 -26.95 8.12
CA ALA A 313 18.97 -28.24 8.39
C ALA A 313 18.59 -28.44 9.88
N GLN A 314 19.15 -27.63 10.78
CA GLN A 314 18.84 -27.66 12.21
C GLN A 314 17.67 -26.73 12.59
N ASN A 315 17.12 -25.95 11.65
CA ASN A 315 16.14 -24.89 11.90
C ASN A 315 16.60 -23.89 12.97
N THR A 316 17.89 -23.51 12.95
CA THR A 316 18.51 -22.57 13.89
C THR A 316 19.08 -21.32 13.24
N ARG A 317 19.34 -21.34 11.93
CA ARG A 317 19.97 -20.25 11.20
C ARG A 317 19.28 -20.01 9.88
N VAL A 318 19.33 -18.74 9.47
CA VAL A 318 18.80 -18.26 8.20
C VAL A 318 19.91 -17.51 7.49
N SER A 319 20.07 -17.75 6.19
CA SER A 319 20.89 -16.91 5.32
C SER A 319 20.03 -16.32 4.21
N LEU A 320 20.39 -15.08 3.83
CA LEU A 320 19.68 -14.29 2.83
C LEU A 320 20.65 -13.92 1.71
N LEU A 321 20.18 -13.99 0.47
CA LEU A 321 20.91 -13.47 -0.69
C LEU A 321 19.95 -13.07 -1.81
N LEU A 322 20.41 -12.20 -2.70
CA LEU A 322 19.80 -11.97 -4.01
C LEU A 322 20.60 -12.68 -5.08
N ARG A 323 19.91 -13.36 -6.00
CA ARG A 323 20.53 -14.09 -7.11
C ARG A 323 19.91 -13.71 -8.45
N SER A 324 20.74 -13.56 -9.47
CA SER A 324 20.32 -13.45 -10.88
C SER A 324 21.28 -14.19 -11.78
N GLY A 325 20.83 -15.30 -12.37
CA GLY A 325 21.71 -16.19 -13.14
C GLY A 325 22.85 -16.71 -12.26
N ALA A 326 24.10 -16.47 -12.66
CA ALA A 326 25.29 -16.89 -11.92
C ALA A 326 25.75 -15.87 -10.84
N GLN A 327 25.12 -14.70 -10.75
CA GLN A 327 25.49 -13.68 -9.77
C GLN A 327 24.73 -13.91 -8.47
N GLU A 328 25.44 -13.93 -7.35
CA GLU A 328 24.87 -14.05 -6.00
C GLU A 328 25.45 -12.96 -5.09
N PHE A 329 24.57 -12.29 -4.35
CA PHE A 329 24.92 -11.24 -3.41
C PHE A 329 24.30 -11.52 -2.04
N PRO A 330 25.09 -11.90 -1.03
CA PRO A 330 24.60 -12.09 0.33
C PRO A 330 24.01 -10.80 0.92
N ILE A 331 22.95 -10.94 1.71
CA ILE A 331 22.34 -9.87 2.49
C ILE A 331 22.66 -10.12 3.97
N GLY A 332 23.52 -9.30 4.55
CA GLY A 332 24.12 -9.56 5.86
C GLY A 332 23.59 -8.69 7.00
N LYS A 333 22.92 -7.57 6.68
CA LYS A 333 22.52 -6.56 7.69
C LYS A 333 21.04 -6.62 8.06
N ALA A 334 20.28 -7.53 7.45
CA ALA A 334 18.87 -7.68 7.76
C ALA A 334 18.65 -8.23 9.18
N LYS A 335 17.60 -7.75 9.84
CA LYS A 335 17.14 -8.28 11.13
C LYS A 335 16.22 -9.47 10.88
N VAL A 336 16.64 -10.65 11.28
CA VAL A 336 15.90 -11.90 11.07
C VAL A 336 15.47 -12.50 12.40
N ARG A 337 14.24 -13.00 12.44
CA ARG A 337 13.66 -13.76 13.54
C ARG A 337 13.18 -15.10 13.03
N LEU A 338 13.68 -16.17 13.65
CA LEU A 338 13.31 -17.54 13.37
C LEU A 338 12.45 -18.07 14.51
N SER A 339 11.31 -18.68 14.21
CA SER A 339 10.50 -19.32 15.23
C SER A 339 11.18 -20.58 15.75
N ARG A 340 10.84 -20.97 16.98
CA ARG A 340 10.94 -22.38 17.37
C ARG A 340 9.80 -23.16 16.69
N LYS A 341 9.71 -24.46 16.96
CA LYS A 341 8.53 -25.25 16.63
C LYS A 341 7.26 -24.51 17.12
N ILE A 342 6.33 -24.32 16.21
CA ILE A 342 4.98 -23.78 16.46
C ILE A 342 4.08 -25.00 16.65
N GLU A 343 3.41 -25.07 17.80
CA GLU A 343 2.44 -26.12 18.12
C GLU A 343 1.11 -25.92 17.42
#